data_AF-A0A0J9ERN5-F1
#
_entry.id   AF-A0A0J9ERN5-F1
#
_cell.length_a   1.000
_cell.length_b   1.000
_cell.length_c   1.000
_cell.angle_alpha   90.00
_cell.angle_beta   90.00
_cell.angle_gamma   90.00
#
_symmetry.space_group_name_H-M   'P 1'
#
loop_
_entity.id
_entity.type
_entity.pdbx_description
1 polymer ?
#
loop_
_entity_poly.entity_id
_entity_poly.type
_entity_poly.pdbx_seq_one_letter_code
_entity_poly.pdbx_strand_id
1 'polypeptide(L)'
;MTIPGDSKPLHVFDLPQLYTKPTAADILRALEQLAVRPRSFSNDDGAAQLVILQTGISHYLTSIIASALSWIDSDELRETIWDAASARLCERSGRTAMPSISRVFTIPMTQQTNFQLTLHEPSLTSDNLGMKTWVSSYLLAKRLHTLLIPSSSLVPSRAKKNRPLRALELGAGTGLVGLTFAALWGAAASIHLTDLDSILPNLAHNVELNEDLLLETGATVSTGVLDWSLETHPRPAPTEDERCDVILAADPLYSPDHPRWLVQTIQRWLYQDAESRVVVEMPLRDAYLPQVEDFRRRMEAAGLIVLMEGEEIGFDDWEGSDGEALEVYLDSAASDSRSIPSHTAEAFYISYPDEEREPTLGLVSTVSVDPPMLNWIYMDKNTFELRYGNRTQSREHLVGPWDWTEDQVGVTVQDIEGFVAVEEEEGVWAVYFDARGDELKWRVGGKKKVVEISLERRLLNPKEEKQGEEG
;
A
#
# COMPACT_ATOMS: atom_id res chain seq x y z
N MET A 1 11.33 -9.02 45.24
CA MET A 1 11.47 -8.23 44.01
C MET A 1 11.70 -9.24 42.89
N THR A 2 10.63 -9.65 42.22
CA THR A 2 10.64 -10.65 41.15
C THR A 2 10.46 -9.93 39.83
N ILE A 3 11.39 -10.14 38.91
CA ILE A 3 11.40 -9.59 37.55
C ILE A 3 10.31 -10.32 36.74
N PRO A 4 9.40 -9.64 36.02
CA PRO A 4 8.44 -10.32 35.16
C PRO A 4 9.08 -10.73 33.82
N GLY A 5 9.15 -12.04 33.59
CA GLY A 5 8.81 -12.73 32.33
C GLY A 5 9.64 -12.50 31.07
N ASP A 6 10.76 -13.20 30.94
CA ASP A 6 11.34 -13.60 29.63
C ASP A 6 10.42 -14.68 29.00
N SER A 7 9.43 -14.28 28.18
CA SER A 7 8.68 -15.23 27.36
C SER A 7 9.43 -15.45 26.04
N LYS A 8 10.02 -16.65 25.88
CA LYS A 8 10.66 -17.07 24.63
C LYS A 8 9.65 -17.00 23.46
N PRO A 9 10.03 -16.48 22.28
CA PRO A 9 9.11 -16.42 21.16
C PRO A 9 8.71 -17.83 20.71
N LEU A 10 7.43 -18.03 20.44
CA LEU A 10 6.88 -19.29 19.93
C LEU A 10 7.25 -19.46 18.46
N HIS A 11 7.62 -20.67 18.08
CA HIS A 11 7.77 -21.07 16.69
C HIS A 11 6.44 -21.60 16.16
N VAL A 12 6.25 -21.61 14.84
CA VAL A 12 5.08 -22.24 14.21
C VAL A 12 4.93 -23.73 14.52
N PHE A 13 5.99 -24.38 14.99
CA PHE A 13 5.99 -25.78 15.44
C PHE A 13 5.38 -25.95 16.84
N ASP A 14 5.26 -24.86 17.61
CA ASP A 14 4.60 -24.86 18.91
C ASP A 14 3.07 -24.68 18.78
N LEU A 15 2.57 -24.37 17.57
CA LEU A 15 1.15 -24.32 17.25
C LEU A 15 0.58 -25.75 16.97
N PRO A 16 -0.75 -25.94 17.03
CA PRO A 16 -1.37 -27.23 16.76
C PRO A 16 -1.02 -27.78 15.37
N GLN A 17 -0.27 -28.89 15.33
CA GLN A 17 0.16 -29.48 14.07
C GLN A 17 -0.92 -30.40 13.48
N LEU A 18 -1.21 -30.26 12.19
CA LEU A 18 -2.31 -31.01 11.55
C LEU A 18 -2.17 -32.53 11.65
N TYR A 19 -0.94 -33.06 11.66
CA TYR A 19 -0.70 -34.50 11.81
C TYR A 19 -1.14 -35.04 13.18
N THR A 20 -1.30 -34.20 14.20
CA THR A 20 -1.82 -34.61 15.52
C THR A 20 -3.35 -34.59 15.58
N LYS A 21 -4.03 -34.23 14.49
CA LYS A 21 -5.50 -34.11 14.41
C LYS A 21 -6.08 -33.24 15.53
N PRO A 22 -5.64 -31.98 15.68
CA PRO A 22 -6.10 -31.09 16.75
C PRO A 22 -7.59 -30.75 16.61
N THR A 23 -8.22 -30.32 17.71
CA THR A 23 -9.64 -29.93 17.69
C THR A 23 -9.85 -28.65 16.87
N ALA A 24 -11.05 -28.44 16.31
CA ALA A 24 -11.39 -27.20 15.62
C ALA A 24 -11.14 -25.96 16.48
N ALA A 25 -11.46 -26.03 17.78
CA ALA A 25 -11.25 -24.95 18.73
C ALA A 25 -9.76 -24.61 18.91
N ASP A 26 -8.88 -25.62 18.92
CA ASP A 26 -7.44 -25.39 19.04
C ASP A 26 -6.87 -24.71 17.79
N ILE A 27 -7.30 -25.15 16.60
CA ILE A 27 -6.88 -24.54 15.33
C ILE A 27 -7.35 -23.08 15.27
N LEU A 28 -8.63 -22.81 15.55
CA LEU A 28 -9.18 -21.46 15.52
C LEU A 28 -8.50 -20.53 16.53
N ARG A 29 -8.21 -21.01 17.74
CA ARG A 29 -7.45 -20.25 18.74
C ARG A 29 -6.03 -19.93 18.26
N ALA A 30 -5.36 -20.86 17.58
CA ALA A 30 -4.06 -20.59 16.97
C ALA A 30 -4.15 -19.55 15.84
N LEU A 31 -5.18 -19.63 14.99
CA LEU A 31 -5.43 -18.65 13.92
C LEU A 31 -5.80 -17.27 14.46
N GLU A 32 -6.47 -17.17 15.60
CA GLU A 32 -6.73 -15.90 16.29
C GLU A 32 -5.44 -15.28 16.83
N GLN A 33 -4.53 -16.09 17.39
CA GLN A 33 -3.20 -15.63 17.82
C GLN A 33 -2.34 -15.15 16.65
N LEU A 34 -2.56 -15.70 15.46
CA LEU A 34 -1.93 -15.26 14.22
C LEU A 34 -2.61 -14.04 13.59
N ALA A 35 -3.63 -13.42 14.17
CA ALA A 35 -4.23 -12.21 13.60
C ALA A 35 -3.25 -11.05 13.58
N VAL A 36 -3.01 -10.46 12.40
CA VAL A 36 -2.31 -9.18 12.31
C VAL A 36 -3.30 -8.11 12.74
N ARG A 37 -3.19 -7.68 14.01
CA ARG A 37 -3.89 -6.46 14.43
C ARG A 37 -3.23 -5.28 13.72
N PRO A 38 -4.00 -4.30 13.20
CA PRO A 38 -3.41 -3.06 12.72
C PRO A 38 -2.55 -2.48 13.85
N ARG A 39 -1.26 -2.27 13.57
CA ARG A 39 -0.34 -1.70 14.55
C ARG A 39 -0.84 -0.31 14.93
N SER A 40 -1.46 -0.16 16.11
CA SER A 40 -1.44 1.14 16.78
C SER A 40 -0.01 1.33 17.28
N PHE A 41 0.58 2.50 17.03
CA PHE A 41 1.91 2.84 17.50
C PHE A 41 1.98 3.06 19.03
N SER A 42 0.92 2.72 19.78
CA SER A 42 0.84 2.81 21.23
C SER A 42 1.07 1.44 21.87
N ASN A 43 2.26 1.25 22.43
CA ASN A 43 2.52 0.20 23.44
C ASN A 43 1.67 0.51 24.68
N ASP A 44 0.47 -0.05 24.77
CA ASP A 44 -0.17 -0.40 26.05
C ASP A 44 -1.44 -1.24 25.80
N ASP A 45 -1.26 -2.50 25.41
CA ASP A 45 -2.21 -3.55 25.74
C ASP A 45 -1.47 -4.55 26.62
N GLY A 46 -1.67 -4.44 27.94
CA GLY A 46 -1.06 -5.28 28.98
C GLY A 46 -1.50 -6.74 28.99
N ALA A 47 -1.82 -7.34 27.84
CA ALA A 47 -1.90 -8.77 27.69
C ALA A 47 -0.52 -9.26 27.24
N ALA A 48 0.09 -10.19 27.98
CA ALA A 48 1.32 -10.86 27.56
C ALA A 48 1.08 -11.55 26.21
N GLN A 49 1.40 -10.85 25.11
CA GLN A 49 1.18 -11.34 23.76
C GLN A 49 2.38 -12.20 23.41
N LEU A 50 2.13 -13.47 23.14
CA LEU A 50 3.18 -14.40 22.73
C LEU A 50 3.79 -13.91 21.43
N VAL A 51 5.07 -13.60 21.44
CA VAL A 51 5.83 -13.23 20.25
C VAL A 51 5.97 -14.49 19.41
N ILE A 52 5.30 -14.58 18.25
CA ILE A 52 5.47 -15.71 17.32
C ILE A 52 6.51 -15.32 16.27
N LEU A 53 7.52 -16.17 16.07
CA LEU A 53 8.49 -16.04 14.98
C LEU A 53 7.76 -16.04 13.63
N GLN A 54 8.01 -15.02 12.81
CA GLN A 54 7.33 -14.87 11.51
C GLN A 54 7.68 -16.00 10.53
N THR A 55 8.85 -16.61 10.69
CA THR A 55 9.36 -17.68 9.86
C THR A 55 8.42 -18.90 9.91
N GLY A 56 7.93 -19.32 8.73
CA GLY A 56 7.09 -20.51 8.58
C GLY A 56 5.59 -20.30 8.82
N ILE A 57 5.12 -19.10 9.19
CA ILE A 57 3.69 -18.81 9.36
C ILE A 57 2.93 -19.01 8.04
N SER A 58 3.43 -18.46 6.93
CA SER A 58 2.78 -18.63 5.62
C SER A 58 2.70 -20.10 5.21
N HIS A 59 3.73 -20.90 5.49
CA HIS A 59 3.73 -22.34 5.25
C HIS A 59 2.69 -23.07 6.12
N TYR A 60 2.54 -22.67 7.39
CA TYR A 60 1.53 -23.24 8.27
C TYR A 60 0.11 -22.87 7.86
N LEU A 61 -0.16 -21.61 7.52
CA LEU A 61 -1.46 -21.17 7.02
C LEU A 61 -1.84 -21.87 5.72
N THR A 62 -0.91 -21.95 4.76
CA THR A 62 -1.12 -22.69 3.50
C THR A 62 -1.33 -24.18 3.75
N SER A 63 -0.65 -24.79 4.73
CA SER A 63 -0.90 -26.19 5.10
C SER A 63 -2.30 -26.44 5.67
N ILE A 64 -2.86 -25.47 6.39
CA ILE A 64 -4.26 -25.53 6.89
C ILE A 64 -5.23 -25.42 5.72
N ILE A 65 -5.00 -24.47 4.80
CA ILE A 65 -5.82 -24.27 3.61
C ILE A 65 -5.78 -25.49 2.68
N ALA A 66 -4.61 -26.12 2.53
CA ALA A 66 -4.40 -27.31 1.71
C ALA A 66 -4.95 -28.61 2.34
N SER A 67 -5.24 -28.61 3.65
CA SER A 67 -5.73 -29.79 4.34
C SER A 67 -7.24 -29.95 4.18
N ALA A 68 -7.69 -31.16 3.88
CA ALA A 68 -9.12 -31.51 3.85
C ALA A 68 -9.77 -31.47 5.25
N LEU A 69 -8.97 -31.40 6.34
CA LEU A 69 -9.45 -31.39 7.72
C LEU A 69 -10.42 -32.57 8.01
N SER A 70 -10.12 -33.74 7.45
CA SER A 70 -11.01 -34.91 7.42
C SER A 70 -11.39 -35.47 8.79
N TRP A 71 -10.66 -35.09 9.85
CA TRP A 71 -10.96 -35.46 11.25
C TRP A 71 -11.90 -34.48 11.97
N ILE A 72 -12.31 -33.38 11.34
CA ILE A 72 -13.31 -32.44 11.85
C ILE A 72 -14.66 -32.83 11.26
N ASP A 73 -15.66 -33.17 12.08
CA ASP A 73 -16.89 -33.82 11.60
C ASP A 73 -17.96 -32.86 11.02
N SER A 74 -17.74 -31.54 11.04
CA SER A 74 -18.69 -30.53 10.53
C SER A 74 -18.05 -29.73 9.39
N ASP A 75 -18.76 -29.71 8.25
CA ASP A 75 -18.34 -28.91 7.09
C ASP A 75 -18.36 -27.41 7.42
N GLU A 76 -19.31 -26.93 8.23
CA GLU A 76 -19.36 -25.53 8.67
C GLU A 76 -18.12 -25.14 9.49
N LEU A 77 -17.65 -26.02 10.37
CA LEU A 77 -16.43 -25.79 11.14
C LEU A 77 -15.17 -25.82 10.26
N ARG A 78 -15.13 -26.69 9.25
CA ARG A 78 -14.03 -26.72 8.28
C ARG A 78 -13.95 -25.42 7.48
N GLU A 79 -15.08 -24.94 6.95
CA GLU A 79 -15.14 -23.65 6.24
C GLU A 79 -14.72 -22.48 7.16
N THR A 80 -15.18 -22.45 8.41
CA THR A 80 -14.75 -21.42 9.37
C THR A 80 -13.23 -21.43 9.60
N ILE A 81 -12.61 -22.61 9.67
CA ILE A 81 -11.15 -22.75 9.82
C ILE A 81 -10.43 -22.28 8.56
N TRP A 82 -10.89 -22.67 7.38
CA TRP A 82 -10.29 -22.25 6.11
C TRP A 82 -10.42 -20.74 5.90
N ASP A 83 -11.58 -20.15 6.20
CA ASP A 83 -11.80 -18.70 6.14
C ASP A 83 -10.87 -17.95 7.08
N ALA A 84 -10.76 -18.41 8.34
CA ALA A 84 -9.85 -17.81 9.31
C ALA A 84 -8.39 -17.91 8.86
N ALA A 85 -7.94 -19.08 8.37
CA ALA A 85 -6.58 -19.27 7.88
C ALA A 85 -6.29 -18.40 6.64
N SER A 86 -7.28 -18.28 5.76
CA SER A 86 -7.24 -17.44 4.57
C SER A 86 -7.11 -15.96 4.91
N ALA A 87 -7.93 -15.46 5.83
CA ALA A 87 -7.84 -14.08 6.31
C ALA A 87 -6.45 -13.77 6.91
N ARG A 88 -5.91 -14.69 7.73
CA ARG A 88 -4.54 -14.55 8.27
C ARG A 88 -3.46 -14.52 7.20
N LEU A 89 -3.67 -15.24 6.09
CA LEU A 89 -2.74 -15.24 4.97
C LEU A 89 -2.85 -13.93 4.17
N CYS A 90 -4.07 -13.47 3.86
CA CYS A 90 -4.33 -12.18 3.20
C CYS A 90 -3.74 -10.99 3.93
N GLU A 91 -3.90 -10.94 5.26
CA GLU A 91 -3.31 -9.91 6.14
C GLU A 91 -1.78 -9.75 5.95
N ARG A 92 -1.13 -10.75 5.34
CA ARG A 92 0.31 -10.85 5.15
C ARG A 92 0.73 -10.79 3.67
N SER A 93 -0.21 -10.60 2.73
CA SER A 93 0.04 -10.67 1.27
C SER A 93 0.31 -9.32 0.57
N GLY A 94 -0.13 -8.17 1.09
CA GLY A 94 0.13 -6.84 0.48
C GLY A 94 -0.99 -5.78 0.67
N ARG A 95 -0.88 -4.56 0.09
CA ARG A 95 -1.83 -3.40 0.23
C ARG A 95 -2.54 -3.02 -1.05
N THR A 96 -2.13 -3.48 -2.22
CA THR A 96 -2.94 -3.39 -3.44
C THR A 96 -4.31 -4.05 -3.24
N ALA A 97 -4.44 -4.92 -2.25
CA ALA A 97 -5.68 -5.50 -1.75
C ALA A 97 -6.26 -4.86 -0.46
N MET A 98 -5.79 -3.69 0.02
CA MET A 98 -6.34 -3.01 1.22
C MET A 98 -7.27 -1.82 0.86
N PRO A 99 -8.34 -1.59 1.63
CA PRO A 99 -9.30 -0.52 1.35
C PRO A 99 -8.73 0.85 1.71
N SER A 100 -9.48 1.91 1.41
CA SER A 100 -9.19 3.22 1.97
C SER A 100 -9.03 3.13 3.49
N ILE A 101 -7.95 3.70 3.99
CA ILE A 101 -7.54 3.55 5.38
C ILE A 101 -7.26 4.92 5.96
N SER A 102 -7.89 5.21 7.10
CA SER A 102 -7.48 6.31 7.94
C SER A 102 -6.39 5.82 8.88
N ARG A 103 -5.18 6.37 8.76
CA ARG A 103 -4.04 6.02 9.60
C ARG A 103 -3.73 7.11 10.59
N VAL A 104 -3.41 6.67 11.81
CA VAL A 104 -2.93 7.55 12.86
C VAL A 104 -1.41 7.52 12.89
N PHE A 105 -0.80 8.65 12.54
CA PHE A 105 0.63 8.88 12.60
C PHE A 105 0.97 9.51 13.94
N THR A 106 1.79 8.84 14.74
CA THR A 106 2.34 9.41 15.98
C THR A 106 3.63 10.15 15.66
N ILE A 107 3.62 11.47 15.84
CA ILE A 107 4.72 12.36 15.50
C ILE A 107 5.33 12.98 16.77
N PRO A 108 6.66 12.98 16.92
CA PRO A 108 7.29 13.64 18.06
C PRO A 108 7.08 15.15 18.03
N MET A 109 6.60 15.72 19.13
CA MET A 109 6.56 17.16 19.38
C MET A 109 7.86 17.65 20.03
N THR A 110 8.34 16.87 21.01
CA THR A 110 9.61 17.07 21.71
C THR A 110 10.27 15.70 21.91
N GLN A 111 11.43 15.65 22.58
CA GLN A 111 12.07 14.37 22.94
C GLN A 111 11.20 13.50 23.87
N GLN A 112 10.18 14.06 24.51
CA GLN A 112 9.37 13.37 25.53
C GLN A 112 7.87 13.37 25.24
N THR A 113 7.42 14.13 24.24
CA THR A 113 5.98 14.28 23.93
C THR A 113 5.74 14.06 22.45
N ASN A 114 4.59 13.47 22.14
CA ASN A 114 4.13 13.20 20.78
C ASN A 114 2.73 13.78 20.58
N PHE A 115 2.34 13.99 19.33
CA PHE A 115 0.97 14.24 18.91
C PHE A 115 0.57 13.23 17.83
N GLN A 116 -0.72 13.18 17.51
CA GLN A 116 -1.26 12.26 16.53
C GLN A 116 -1.87 13.03 15.37
N LEU A 117 -1.60 12.59 14.15
CA LEU A 117 -2.27 13.03 12.94
C LEU A 117 -3.04 11.88 12.34
N THR A 118 -4.30 12.10 11.99
CA THR A 118 -5.10 11.11 11.27
C THR A 118 -5.16 11.50 9.80
N LEU A 119 -4.67 10.64 8.91
CA LEU A 119 -4.75 10.88 7.46
C LEU A 119 -5.54 9.76 6.80
N HIS A 120 -6.48 10.16 5.96
CA HIS A 120 -7.16 9.31 5.02
C HIS A 120 -6.27 9.08 3.79
N GLU A 121 -6.00 7.80 3.54
CA GLU A 121 -5.38 7.31 2.32
C GLU A 121 -6.43 6.50 1.56
N PRO A 122 -6.90 6.95 0.39
CA PRO A 122 -7.81 6.17 -0.43
C PRO A 122 -7.13 4.89 -0.95
N SER A 123 -7.92 3.95 -1.46
CA SER A 123 -7.40 2.72 -2.04
C SER A 123 -6.37 3.03 -3.13
N LEU A 124 -5.26 2.28 -3.13
CA LEU A 124 -4.15 2.50 -4.05
C LEU A 124 -4.53 2.01 -5.45
N THR A 125 -4.90 2.94 -6.33
CA THR A 125 -5.07 2.73 -7.77
C THR A 125 -4.04 3.56 -8.54
N SER A 126 -3.81 3.26 -9.83
CA SER A 126 -2.94 4.05 -10.71
C SER A 126 -3.26 5.55 -10.67
N ASP A 127 -4.54 5.90 -10.53
CA ASP A 127 -5.04 7.27 -10.52
C ASP A 127 -4.84 8.00 -9.18
N ASN A 128 -4.55 7.27 -8.09
CA ASN A 128 -4.47 7.82 -6.72
C ASN A 128 -3.08 7.73 -6.10
N LEU A 129 -2.03 7.56 -6.91
CA LEU A 129 -0.64 7.43 -6.45
C LEU A 129 -0.18 8.62 -5.58
N GLY A 130 -0.66 9.83 -5.89
CA GLY A 130 -0.40 11.05 -5.11
C GLY A 130 -1.18 11.16 -3.80
N MET A 131 -2.16 10.30 -3.55
CA MET A 131 -2.98 10.30 -2.33
C MET A 131 -2.45 9.33 -1.25
N LYS A 132 -1.26 8.78 -1.46
CA LYS A 132 -0.56 7.89 -0.52
C LYS A 132 0.45 8.67 0.33
N THR A 133 0.59 8.29 1.59
CA THR A 133 1.71 8.74 2.42
C THR A 133 2.94 7.89 2.11
N TRP A 134 4.00 8.51 1.58
CA TRP A 134 5.27 7.86 1.29
C TRP A 134 6.19 7.85 2.51
N VAL A 135 7.13 6.90 2.55
CA VAL A 135 8.08 6.79 3.69
C VAL A 135 8.90 8.05 3.87
N SER A 136 9.32 8.68 2.77
CA SER A 136 10.02 9.96 2.77
C SER A 136 9.22 11.03 3.54
N SER A 137 7.89 11.07 3.39
CA SER A 137 7.02 12.00 4.13
C SER A 137 6.97 11.67 5.62
N TYR A 138 6.93 10.39 5.98
CA TYR A 138 6.88 9.97 7.38
C TYR A 138 8.20 10.21 8.12
N LEU A 139 9.32 9.86 7.50
CA LEU A 139 10.65 10.11 8.04
C LEU A 139 10.90 11.62 8.22
N LEU A 140 10.56 12.43 7.20
CA LEU A 140 10.66 13.88 7.29
C LEU A 140 9.81 14.41 8.45
N ALA A 141 8.54 14.01 8.53
CA ALA A 141 7.63 14.42 9.61
C ALA A 141 8.21 14.12 11.00
N LYS A 142 8.77 12.92 11.22
CA LYS A 142 9.43 12.58 12.49
C LYS A 142 10.61 13.48 12.82
N ARG A 143 11.33 13.97 11.81
CA ARG A 143 12.54 14.79 11.99
C ARG A 143 12.27 16.29 12.10
N LEU A 144 11.10 16.78 11.66
CA LEU A 144 10.78 18.21 11.70
C LEU A 144 10.99 18.83 13.09
N HIS A 145 10.68 18.09 14.16
CA HIS A 145 10.87 18.58 15.53
C HIS A 145 12.34 18.82 15.91
N THR A 146 13.30 18.18 15.22
CA THR A 146 14.75 18.40 15.43
C THR A 146 15.35 19.38 14.44
N LEU A 147 14.85 19.36 13.20
CA LEU A 147 15.35 20.18 12.11
C LEU A 147 14.94 21.64 12.28
N LEU A 148 13.79 21.89 12.91
CA LEU A 148 13.11 23.16 12.74
C LEU A 148 12.48 23.78 14.01
N ILE A 149 12.50 23.09 15.16
CA ILE A 149 12.16 23.69 16.48
C ILE A 149 13.41 24.45 17.02
N PRO A 150 13.25 25.60 17.71
CA PRO A 150 14.36 26.47 18.11
C PRO A 150 15.23 25.84 19.19
N SER A 151 16.19 25.02 18.75
CA SER A 151 17.37 24.55 19.48
C SER A 151 18.53 24.35 18.49
N SER A 152 18.23 24.17 17.21
CA SER A 152 19.17 24.18 16.08
C SER A 152 19.15 25.54 15.36
N SER A 153 20.31 26.00 14.91
CA SER A 153 20.50 27.24 14.13
C SER A 153 19.96 27.18 12.69
N LEU A 154 19.08 26.20 12.40
CA LEU A 154 18.64 25.87 11.05
C LEU A 154 17.43 26.69 10.60
N VAL A 155 16.67 27.31 11.51
CA VAL A 155 15.50 28.14 11.18
C VAL A 155 15.60 29.49 11.89
N PRO A 156 15.19 30.60 11.24
CA PRO A 156 15.12 31.91 11.88
C PRO A 156 14.20 31.91 13.11
N SER A 157 14.32 32.96 13.92
CA SER A 157 13.49 33.15 15.12
C SER A 157 11.99 32.99 14.81
N ARG A 158 11.19 32.56 15.80
CA ARG A 158 9.74 32.26 15.67
C ARG A 158 8.89 33.39 15.04
N ALA A 159 9.43 34.59 14.86
CA ALA A 159 8.82 35.66 14.09
C ALA A 159 9.85 36.27 13.13
N LYS A 160 9.47 36.43 11.86
CA LYS A 160 10.24 37.21 10.89
C LYS A 160 9.53 38.54 10.69
N LYS A 161 10.22 39.67 10.89
CA LYS A 161 9.65 41.02 10.78
C LYS A 161 8.33 41.22 11.58
N ASN A 162 8.24 40.68 12.80
CA ASN A 162 7.04 40.73 13.67
C ASN A 162 5.78 40.03 13.09
N ARG A 163 5.91 39.14 12.11
CA ARG A 163 4.82 38.28 11.63
C ARG A 163 5.13 36.78 11.84
N PRO A 164 4.10 35.92 11.88
CA PRO A 164 4.29 34.48 11.79
C PRO A 164 5.11 34.10 10.55
N LEU A 165 5.90 33.02 10.66
CA LEU A 165 6.61 32.43 9.52
C LEU A 165 5.60 31.92 8.49
N ARG A 166 5.98 31.93 7.22
CA ARG A 166 5.15 31.41 6.14
C ARG A 166 5.83 30.23 5.48
N ALA A 167 5.14 29.11 5.46
CA ALA A 167 5.61 27.88 4.84
C ALA A 167 4.76 27.52 3.63
N LEU A 168 5.37 26.78 2.71
CA LEU A 168 4.73 26.18 1.54
C LEU A 168 5.20 24.73 1.46
N GLU A 169 4.27 23.79 1.36
CA GLU A 169 4.58 22.42 1.00
C GLU A 169 4.28 22.19 -0.48
N LEU A 170 5.27 21.71 -1.23
CA LEU A 170 5.16 21.36 -2.64
C LEU A 170 4.99 19.85 -2.77
N GLY A 171 3.89 19.40 -3.39
CA GLY A 171 3.61 17.97 -3.57
C GLY A 171 3.23 17.34 -2.24
N ALA A 172 2.25 17.94 -1.56
CA ALA A 172 1.89 17.59 -0.20
C ALA A 172 1.29 16.17 -0.08
N GLY A 173 0.73 15.63 -1.16
CA GLY A 173 0.04 14.34 -1.18
C GLY A 173 -1.07 14.27 -0.14
N THR A 174 -0.86 13.45 0.90
CA THR A 174 -1.78 13.34 2.04
C THR A 174 -1.72 14.51 3.02
N GLY A 175 -0.67 15.33 2.97
CA GLY A 175 -0.45 16.49 3.84
C GLY A 175 0.33 16.19 5.12
N LEU A 176 0.90 14.99 5.27
CA LEU A 176 1.56 14.57 6.52
C LEU A 176 2.63 15.56 7.00
N VAL A 177 3.52 15.98 6.10
CA VAL A 177 4.68 16.82 6.45
C VAL A 177 4.23 18.23 6.81
N GLY A 178 3.34 18.84 6.02
CA GLY A 178 2.87 20.18 6.31
C GLY A 178 1.91 20.27 7.49
N LEU A 179 1.06 19.27 7.73
CA LEU A 179 0.25 19.19 8.96
C LEU A 179 1.14 19.00 10.19
N THR A 180 2.22 18.22 10.07
CA THR A 180 3.24 18.11 11.12
C THR A 180 3.89 19.46 11.40
N PHE A 181 4.30 20.18 10.35
CA PHE A 181 4.85 21.53 10.50
C PHE A 181 3.85 22.47 11.17
N ALA A 182 2.58 22.44 10.77
CA ALA A 182 1.54 23.25 11.37
C ALA A 182 1.41 23.00 12.89
N ALA A 183 1.29 21.74 13.29
CA ALA A 183 1.14 21.35 14.69
C ALA A 183 2.37 21.71 15.55
N LEU A 184 3.58 21.57 15.00
CA LEU A 184 4.82 21.87 15.72
C LEU A 184 5.04 23.39 15.95
N TRP A 185 4.56 24.26 15.07
CA TRP A 185 4.74 25.72 15.19
C TRP A 185 3.55 26.43 15.77
N GLY A 186 2.35 25.88 15.60
CA GLY A 186 1.11 26.52 16.01
C GLY A 186 1.00 27.92 15.45
N ALA A 187 0.59 28.87 16.29
CA ALA A 187 0.43 30.29 15.91
C ALA A 187 1.72 31.00 15.44
N ALA A 188 2.90 30.39 15.59
CA ALA A 188 4.16 30.98 15.14
C ALA A 188 4.38 30.85 13.61
N ALA A 189 3.59 30.02 12.92
CA ALA A 189 3.68 29.89 11.47
C ALA A 189 2.32 29.64 10.81
N SER A 190 2.21 30.03 9.55
CA SER A 190 1.17 29.55 8.64
C SER A 190 1.79 28.69 7.55
N ILE A 191 1.03 27.72 7.05
CA ILE A 191 1.47 26.86 5.95
C ILE A 191 0.40 26.73 4.88
N HIS A 192 0.85 26.76 3.62
CA HIS A 192 0.02 26.45 2.45
C HIS A 192 0.45 25.08 1.90
N LEU A 193 -0.47 24.13 1.84
CA LEU A 193 -0.25 22.79 1.33
C LEU A 193 -0.69 22.73 -0.13
N THR A 194 0.21 22.34 -1.03
CA THR A 194 -0.08 22.36 -2.46
C THR A 194 0.18 21.06 -3.16
N ASP A 195 -0.71 20.73 -4.09
CA ASP A 195 -0.60 19.57 -4.97
C ASP A 195 -1.43 19.81 -6.26
N LEU A 196 -1.58 18.78 -7.09
CA LEU A 196 -2.43 18.80 -8.28
C LEU A 196 -3.92 18.85 -7.91
N ASP A 197 -4.75 19.30 -8.86
CA ASP A 197 -6.20 19.43 -8.69
C ASP A 197 -6.88 18.12 -8.28
N SER A 198 -6.41 16.99 -8.81
CA SER A 198 -6.93 15.66 -8.46
C SER A 198 -6.66 15.27 -7.00
N ILE A 199 -5.57 15.76 -6.40
CA ILE A 199 -5.14 15.41 -5.02
C ILE A 199 -5.77 16.34 -3.98
N LEU A 200 -6.09 17.58 -4.39
CA LEU A 200 -6.57 18.64 -3.50
C LEU A 200 -7.80 18.26 -2.65
N PRO A 201 -8.82 17.52 -3.16
CA PRO A 201 -9.97 17.12 -2.33
C PRO A 201 -9.57 16.25 -1.14
N ASN A 202 -8.68 15.26 -1.33
CA ASN A 202 -8.24 14.39 -0.24
C ASN A 202 -7.32 15.14 0.74
N LEU A 203 -6.46 16.02 0.21
CA LEU A 203 -5.61 16.88 1.03
C LEU A 203 -6.45 17.80 1.94
N ALA A 204 -7.50 18.44 1.39
CA ALA A 204 -8.42 19.26 2.17
C ALA A 204 -9.18 18.43 3.22
N HIS A 205 -9.64 17.23 2.86
CA HIS A 205 -10.26 16.31 3.80
C HIS A 205 -9.31 15.94 4.96
N ASN A 206 -8.03 15.69 4.68
CA ASN A 206 -7.03 15.41 5.71
C ASN A 206 -6.74 16.61 6.62
N VAL A 207 -6.86 17.84 6.12
CA VAL A 207 -6.80 19.03 6.98
C VAL A 207 -8.00 19.06 7.94
N GLU A 208 -9.20 18.79 7.44
CA GLU A 208 -10.44 18.75 8.25
C GLU A 208 -10.39 17.66 9.32
N LEU A 209 -9.87 16.47 9.00
CA LEU A 209 -9.69 15.37 9.97
C LEU A 209 -8.82 15.73 11.18
N ASN A 210 -8.01 16.79 11.09
CA ASN A 210 -7.10 17.23 12.14
C ASN A 210 -7.47 18.62 12.69
N GLU A 211 -8.69 19.13 12.42
CA GLU A 211 -9.12 20.48 12.83
C GLU A 211 -8.94 20.73 14.33
N ASP A 212 -9.32 19.77 15.19
CA ASP A 212 -9.19 19.91 16.65
C ASP A 212 -7.73 20.17 17.08
N LEU A 213 -6.78 19.42 16.52
CA LEU A 213 -5.35 19.62 16.80
C LEU A 213 -4.85 20.98 16.28
N LEU A 214 -5.31 21.40 15.10
CA LEU A 214 -4.93 22.68 14.51
C LEU A 214 -5.48 23.85 15.34
N LEU A 215 -6.71 23.74 15.85
CA LEU A 215 -7.31 24.71 16.77
C LEU A 215 -6.56 24.78 18.11
N GLU A 216 -6.21 23.62 18.69
CA GLU A 216 -5.46 23.55 19.96
C GLU A 216 -4.08 24.23 19.85
N THR A 217 -3.38 23.99 18.73
CA THR A 217 -2.06 24.58 18.48
C THR A 217 -2.12 26.03 17.99
N GLY A 218 -3.29 26.50 17.55
CA GLY A 218 -3.46 27.81 16.91
C GLY A 218 -2.80 27.89 15.54
N ALA A 219 -2.58 26.75 14.89
CA ALA A 219 -1.94 26.66 13.58
C ALA A 219 -2.85 27.21 12.47
N THR A 220 -2.24 27.83 11.45
CA THR A 220 -2.96 28.30 10.27
C THR A 220 -2.57 27.46 9.05
N VAL A 221 -3.51 26.66 8.54
CA VAL A 221 -3.31 25.78 7.39
C VAL A 221 -4.27 26.18 6.27
N SER A 222 -3.79 26.14 5.04
CA SER A 222 -4.61 26.32 3.84
C SER A 222 -4.14 25.36 2.76
N THR A 223 -5.02 24.99 1.83
CA THR A 223 -4.72 24.09 0.71
C THR A 223 -4.91 24.81 -0.62
N GLY A 224 -4.22 24.38 -1.68
CA GLY A 224 -4.39 24.98 -3.00
C GLY A 224 -3.75 24.18 -4.14
N VAL A 225 -4.20 24.42 -5.36
CA VAL A 225 -3.60 23.80 -6.56
C VAL A 225 -2.30 24.52 -6.92
N LEU A 226 -1.22 23.76 -7.09
CA LEU A 226 0.04 24.29 -7.62
C LEU A 226 0.71 23.24 -8.53
N ASP A 227 0.48 23.39 -9.84
CA ASP A 227 1.13 22.59 -10.87
C ASP A 227 2.47 23.21 -11.28
N TRP A 228 3.56 22.52 -10.95
CA TRP A 228 4.93 23.00 -11.21
C TRP A 228 5.24 23.12 -12.71
N SER A 229 4.58 22.34 -13.56
CA SER A 229 4.80 22.40 -15.01
C SER A 229 4.38 23.74 -15.59
N LEU A 230 3.34 24.36 -15.00
CA LEU A 230 2.76 25.64 -15.42
C LEU A 230 3.53 26.84 -14.88
N GLU A 231 4.37 26.68 -13.86
CA GLU A 231 5.23 27.75 -13.34
C GLU A 231 6.32 28.18 -14.34
N THR A 232 6.44 27.45 -15.46
CA THR A 232 7.29 27.82 -16.60
C THR A 232 6.69 28.90 -17.50
N HIS A 233 5.39 29.18 -17.39
CA HIS A 233 4.72 30.18 -18.21
C HIS A 233 4.96 31.61 -17.70
N PRO A 234 5.09 32.62 -18.58
CA PRO A 234 5.25 34.00 -18.17
C PRO A 234 4.04 34.48 -17.34
N ARG A 235 4.24 34.67 -16.03
CA ARG A 235 3.25 35.25 -15.11
C ARG A 235 3.93 36.21 -14.11
N PRO A 236 3.23 37.25 -13.63
CA PRO A 236 3.79 38.23 -12.69
C PRO A 236 4.45 37.53 -11.50
N ALA A 237 5.63 37.99 -11.08
CA ALA A 237 6.31 37.44 -9.91
C ALA A 237 5.43 37.63 -8.64
N PRO A 238 5.47 36.70 -7.67
CA PRO A 238 4.81 36.90 -6.40
C PRO A 238 5.39 38.14 -5.70
N THR A 239 4.52 38.92 -5.09
CA THR A 239 4.89 40.03 -4.20
C THR A 239 5.70 39.51 -3.01
N GLU A 240 6.42 40.40 -2.32
CA GLU A 240 7.13 40.03 -1.09
C GLU A 240 6.20 39.39 -0.06
N ASP A 241 4.96 39.88 0.01
CA ASP A 241 3.90 39.37 0.88
C ASP A 241 3.17 38.15 0.32
N GLU A 242 3.65 37.53 -0.76
CA GLU A 242 3.20 36.22 -1.25
C GLU A 242 4.28 35.14 -1.11
N ARG A 243 5.54 35.54 -0.89
CA ARG A 243 6.65 34.62 -0.73
C ARG A 243 6.70 33.96 0.64
N CYS A 244 7.30 32.79 0.68
CA CYS A 244 7.41 31.91 1.85
C CYS A 244 8.83 31.92 2.40
N ASP A 245 8.93 31.80 3.72
CA ASP A 245 10.18 31.71 4.46
C ASP A 245 10.72 30.27 4.49
N VAL A 246 9.83 29.28 4.44
CA VAL A 246 10.17 27.86 4.43
C VAL A 246 9.45 27.17 3.27
N ILE A 247 10.16 26.34 2.52
CA ILE A 247 9.54 25.40 1.56
C ILE A 247 9.87 23.97 1.99
N LEU A 248 8.85 23.12 2.03
CA LEU A 248 8.94 21.70 2.34
C LEU A 248 8.59 20.89 1.08
N ALA A 249 9.28 19.77 0.86
CA ALA A 249 8.90 18.79 -0.14
C ALA A 249 9.36 17.39 0.29
N ALA A 250 8.50 16.40 0.12
CA ALA A 250 8.84 15.00 0.39
C ALA A 250 8.59 14.16 -0.87
N ASP A 251 9.59 13.37 -1.25
CA ASP A 251 9.56 12.51 -2.44
C ASP A 251 9.23 13.23 -3.77
N PRO A 252 9.80 14.40 -4.09
CA PRO A 252 9.30 15.17 -5.23
C PRO A 252 9.89 14.74 -6.59
N LEU A 253 10.82 13.78 -6.65
CA LEU A 253 11.65 13.51 -7.83
C LEU A 253 11.45 12.09 -8.39
N TYR A 254 10.49 11.94 -9.30
CA TYR A 254 10.21 10.66 -9.98
C TYR A 254 10.03 10.81 -11.51
N SER A 255 10.31 12.00 -12.06
CA SER A 255 10.32 12.26 -13.51
C SER A 255 11.51 13.14 -13.91
N PRO A 256 12.06 12.97 -15.13
CA PRO A 256 13.18 13.78 -15.64
C PRO A 256 12.94 15.29 -15.63
N ASP A 257 11.69 15.74 -15.68
CA ASP A 257 11.35 17.17 -15.68
C ASP A 257 11.26 17.78 -14.26
N HIS A 258 11.10 16.95 -13.23
CA HIS A 258 10.87 17.40 -11.85
C HIS A 258 11.99 18.26 -11.30
N PRO A 259 13.29 17.94 -11.48
CA PRO A 259 14.37 18.80 -11.02
C PRO A 259 14.26 20.24 -11.54
N ARG A 260 13.86 20.41 -12.82
CA ARG A 260 13.72 21.73 -13.44
C ARG A 260 12.49 22.45 -12.89
N TRP A 261 11.32 21.80 -12.91
CA TRP A 261 10.07 22.42 -12.46
C TRP A 261 10.10 22.77 -10.97
N LEU A 262 10.59 21.86 -10.12
CA LEU A 262 10.66 22.06 -8.68
C LEU A 262 11.55 23.26 -8.32
N VAL A 263 12.74 23.35 -8.91
CA VAL A 263 13.67 24.46 -8.62
C VAL A 263 13.11 25.79 -9.08
N GLN A 264 12.46 25.84 -10.24
CA GLN A 264 11.80 27.07 -10.72
C GLN A 264 10.68 27.51 -9.78
N THR A 265 9.86 26.57 -9.31
CA THR A 265 8.83 26.83 -8.30
C THR A 265 9.45 27.34 -7.00
N ILE A 266 10.52 26.72 -6.51
CA ILE A 266 11.25 27.16 -5.31
C ILE A 266 11.77 28.61 -5.50
N GLN A 267 12.46 28.92 -6.59
CA GLN A 267 12.98 30.27 -6.85
C GLN A 267 11.87 31.33 -6.89
N ARG A 268 10.71 30.95 -7.39
CA ARG A 268 9.56 31.82 -7.52
C ARG A 268 8.89 32.13 -6.19
N TRP A 269 8.76 31.15 -5.31
CA TRP A 269 7.99 31.28 -4.06
C TRP A 269 8.85 31.53 -2.82
N LEU A 270 10.12 31.14 -2.82
CA LEU A 270 11.01 31.37 -1.69
C LEU A 270 11.35 32.87 -1.55
N TYR A 271 11.29 33.37 -0.32
CA TYR A 271 11.75 34.72 0.01
C TYR A 271 13.28 34.78 -0.11
N GLN A 272 13.81 35.84 -0.72
CA GLN A 272 15.24 35.92 -1.04
C GLN A 272 16.04 36.56 0.09
N ASP A 273 16.42 35.76 1.08
CA ASP A 273 17.38 36.16 2.11
C ASP A 273 18.15 34.96 2.70
N ALA A 274 19.07 35.24 3.62
CA ALA A 274 19.90 34.24 4.28
C ALA A 274 19.15 33.41 5.35
N GLU A 275 17.91 33.76 5.66
CA GLU A 275 17.09 33.10 6.68
C GLU A 275 16.05 32.14 6.09
N SER A 276 15.73 32.27 4.80
CA SER A 276 14.84 31.37 4.10
C SER A 276 15.41 29.96 3.97
N ARG A 277 14.54 28.95 4.06
CA ARG A 277 14.94 27.53 4.07
C ARG A 277 14.14 26.72 3.09
N VAL A 278 14.80 25.72 2.52
CA VAL A 278 14.15 24.63 1.78
C VAL A 278 14.56 23.33 2.47
N VAL A 279 13.58 22.52 2.82
CA VAL A 279 13.80 21.19 3.39
C VAL A 279 13.20 20.19 2.42
N VAL A 280 14.04 19.27 1.93
CA VAL A 280 13.62 18.23 1.00
C VAL A 280 14.07 16.89 1.54
N GLU A 281 13.14 15.94 1.55
CA GLU A 281 13.46 14.53 1.77
C GLU A 281 13.10 13.74 0.53
N MET A 282 14.00 12.87 0.07
CA MET A 282 13.83 12.10 -1.15
C MET A 282 14.45 10.71 -0.97
N PRO A 283 13.85 9.66 -1.55
CA PRO A 283 14.38 8.32 -1.46
C PRO A 283 15.63 8.20 -2.34
N LEU A 284 16.63 7.46 -1.86
CA LEU A 284 17.79 7.09 -2.66
C LEU A 284 17.43 5.85 -3.49
N ARG A 285 16.99 6.07 -4.73
CA ARG A 285 16.69 5.01 -5.69
C ARG A 285 17.64 5.13 -6.88
N ASP A 286 18.33 4.05 -7.25
CA ASP A 286 19.32 4.05 -8.34
C ASP A 286 18.79 4.64 -9.65
N ALA A 287 17.53 4.35 -9.99
CA ALA A 287 16.86 4.84 -11.19
C ALA A 287 16.68 6.37 -11.23
N TYR A 288 16.67 7.04 -10.07
CA TYR A 288 16.42 8.48 -9.96
C TYR A 288 17.64 9.29 -9.49
N LEU A 289 18.80 8.66 -9.31
CA LEU A 289 20.05 9.37 -8.98
C LEU A 289 20.38 10.52 -9.95
N PRO A 290 20.20 10.38 -11.29
CA PRO A 290 20.43 11.50 -12.21
C PRO A 290 19.56 12.72 -11.93
N GLN A 291 18.31 12.51 -11.50
CA GLN A 291 17.36 13.57 -11.15
C GLN A 291 17.76 14.26 -9.85
N VAL A 292 18.23 13.50 -8.86
CA VAL A 292 18.77 14.05 -7.60
C VAL A 292 20.00 14.93 -7.87
N GLU A 293 20.91 14.48 -8.73
CA GLU A 293 22.09 15.26 -9.13
C GLU A 293 21.72 16.52 -9.91
N ASP A 294 20.77 16.43 -10.84
CA ASP A 294 20.26 17.61 -11.57
C ASP A 294 19.59 18.61 -10.63
N PHE A 295 18.80 18.12 -9.67
CA PHE A 295 18.16 18.96 -8.65
C PHE A 295 19.20 19.71 -7.82
N ARG A 296 20.22 19.00 -7.30
CA ARG A 296 21.30 19.61 -6.50
C ARG A 296 22.02 20.70 -7.29
N ARG A 297 22.43 20.42 -8.53
CA ARG A 297 23.12 21.39 -9.40
C ARG A 297 22.30 22.64 -9.65
N ARG A 298 20.98 22.48 -9.88
CA ARG A 298 20.06 23.59 -10.13
C ARG A 298 19.80 24.42 -8.88
N MET A 299 19.69 23.81 -7.70
CA MET A 299 19.56 24.51 -6.42
C MET A 299 20.80 25.36 -6.12
N GLU A 300 22.00 24.83 -6.38
CA GLU A 300 23.26 25.59 -6.26
C GLU A 300 23.31 26.76 -7.25
N ALA A 301 22.93 26.52 -8.51
CA ALA A 301 22.84 27.58 -9.53
C ALA A 301 21.78 28.65 -9.19
N ALA A 302 20.76 28.28 -8.41
CA ALA A 302 19.76 29.19 -7.88
C ALA A 302 20.24 30.00 -6.66
N GLY A 303 21.45 29.71 -6.15
CA GLY A 303 22.07 30.43 -5.03
C GLY A 303 21.78 29.83 -3.65
N LEU A 304 21.21 28.63 -3.57
CA LEU A 304 21.03 27.90 -2.30
C LEU A 304 22.29 27.11 -1.94
N ILE A 305 22.51 26.95 -0.63
CA ILE A 305 23.61 26.16 -0.08
C ILE A 305 23.06 25.07 0.84
N VAL A 306 23.73 23.93 0.89
CA VAL A 306 23.38 22.85 1.82
C VAL A 306 23.87 23.20 3.21
N LEU A 307 22.95 23.34 4.16
CA LEU A 307 23.26 23.58 5.58
C LEU A 307 23.34 22.29 6.39
N MET A 308 22.55 21.30 6.02
CA MET A 308 22.48 19.98 6.66
C MET A 308 22.05 18.96 5.62
N GLU A 309 22.70 17.80 5.63
CA GLU A 309 22.30 16.61 4.89
C GLU A 309 22.51 15.37 5.77
N GLY A 310 21.79 14.31 5.45
CA GLY A 310 21.92 13.02 6.13
C GLY A 310 21.04 11.97 5.47
N GLU A 311 21.36 10.72 5.73
CA GLU A 311 20.65 9.56 5.19
C GLU A 311 19.99 8.80 6.33
N GLU A 312 18.84 8.20 6.03
CA GLU A 312 18.14 7.31 6.95
C GLU A 312 17.53 6.15 6.16
N ILE A 313 17.49 4.99 6.79
CA ILE A 313 16.86 3.81 6.21
C ILE A 313 15.41 3.78 6.68
N GLY A 314 14.52 4.16 5.78
CA GLY A 314 13.09 3.90 5.90
C GLY A 314 12.73 2.60 5.21
N PHE A 315 11.82 1.85 5.81
CA PHE A 315 11.25 0.67 5.15
C PHE A 315 9.90 1.07 4.58
N ASP A 316 9.81 1.15 3.26
CA ASP A 316 8.53 1.25 2.56
C ASP A 316 7.88 -0.12 2.55
N ASP A 317 6.57 -0.10 2.66
CA ASP A 317 5.80 -1.29 2.72
C ASP A 317 5.54 -1.86 1.30
N TRP A 318 5.91 -1.19 0.17
CA TRP A 318 5.13 -1.26 -1.09
C TRP A 318 5.70 -1.30 -2.54
N GLU A 319 6.93 -1.68 -2.91
CA GLU A 319 7.25 -1.71 -4.38
C GLU A 319 7.99 -2.95 -4.93
N GLY A 320 7.53 -3.38 -6.11
CA GLY A 320 8.25 -4.15 -7.14
C GLY A 320 8.43 -3.28 -8.40
N SER A 321 9.38 -3.65 -9.28
CA SER A 321 10.31 -2.70 -9.94
C SER A 321 10.02 -2.22 -11.39
N ASP A 322 8.94 -2.62 -12.07
CA ASP A 322 9.06 -2.76 -13.55
C ASP A 322 7.91 -2.23 -14.45
N GLY A 323 6.87 -1.57 -13.91
CA GLY A 323 5.83 -0.86 -14.70
C GLY A 323 5.38 -1.42 -16.07
N GLU A 324 4.35 -2.29 -16.08
CA GLU A 324 3.16 -2.31 -17.00
C GLU A 324 2.55 -3.72 -17.18
N ALA A 325 1.21 -3.79 -17.03
CA ALA A 325 0.28 -4.75 -17.66
C ALA A 325 -1.16 -4.20 -17.41
N LEU A 326 -2.12 -4.46 -18.31
CA LEU A 326 -3.54 -4.16 -18.07
C LEU A 326 -4.06 -5.05 -16.93
N GLU A 327 -4.48 -4.44 -15.82
CA GLU A 327 -4.98 -5.17 -14.65
C GLU A 327 -6.34 -5.79 -14.94
N VAL A 328 -6.48 -7.08 -14.65
CA VAL A 328 -7.76 -7.79 -14.69
C VAL A 328 -8.33 -7.80 -13.28
N TYR A 329 -9.54 -7.25 -13.14
CA TYR A 329 -10.27 -7.24 -11.87
C TYR A 329 -11.22 -8.44 -11.80
N LEU A 330 -11.28 -9.09 -10.64
CA LEU A 330 -12.29 -10.10 -10.29
C LEU A 330 -13.52 -9.40 -9.69
N ASP A 331 -14.70 -9.77 -10.17
CA ASP A 331 -15.98 -9.24 -9.69
C ASP A 331 -17.03 -10.36 -9.60
N SER A 332 -18.14 -10.07 -8.91
CA SER A 332 -19.21 -11.02 -8.71
C SER A 332 -19.64 -11.73 -9.99
N ALA A 333 -19.76 -13.05 -9.87
CA ALA A 333 -20.25 -13.91 -10.94
C ALA A 333 -21.76 -13.73 -11.22
N ALA A 334 -22.47 -13.00 -10.36
CA ALA A 334 -23.83 -12.53 -10.63
C ALA A 334 -23.77 -11.05 -11.07
N SER A 335 -24.32 -10.77 -12.26
CA SER A 335 -24.32 -9.42 -12.88
C SER A 335 -24.80 -8.33 -11.93
N ASP A 336 -25.84 -8.61 -11.15
CA ASP A 336 -26.55 -7.63 -10.33
C ASP A 336 -25.78 -7.22 -9.07
N SER A 337 -24.69 -7.91 -8.74
CA SER A 337 -23.83 -7.62 -7.59
C SER A 337 -22.40 -7.23 -7.96
N ARG A 338 -22.17 -6.90 -9.25
CA ARG A 338 -20.89 -6.37 -9.74
C ARG A 338 -20.68 -4.91 -9.33
N SER A 339 -19.46 -4.53 -9.00
CA SER A 339 -19.06 -3.15 -8.69
C SER A 339 -17.78 -2.76 -9.42
N ILE A 340 -17.73 -1.53 -9.95
CA ILE A 340 -16.55 -0.99 -10.64
C ILE A 340 -15.99 0.21 -9.85
N PRO A 341 -14.68 0.27 -9.53
CA PRO A 341 -13.66 -0.75 -9.85
C PRO A 341 -13.88 -2.04 -9.03
N SER A 342 -13.58 -3.20 -9.63
CA SER A 342 -13.70 -4.51 -8.98
C SER A 342 -12.40 -4.88 -8.24
N HIS A 343 -12.30 -6.07 -7.65
CA HIS A 343 -11.16 -6.47 -6.81
C HIS A 343 -9.98 -6.95 -7.67
N THR A 344 -8.78 -6.39 -7.51
CA THR A 344 -7.59 -6.86 -8.24
C THR A 344 -7.18 -8.25 -7.78
N ALA A 345 -7.07 -9.20 -8.71
CA ALA A 345 -6.70 -10.58 -8.40
C ALA A 345 -5.23 -10.69 -7.95
N GLU A 346 -4.99 -11.19 -6.75
CA GLU A 346 -3.67 -11.60 -6.29
C GLU A 346 -3.70 -13.10 -6.00
N ALA A 347 -3.08 -13.89 -6.88
CA ALA A 347 -3.22 -15.33 -6.88
C ALA A 347 -1.94 -16.08 -6.46
N PHE A 348 -2.12 -17.23 -5.81
CA PHE A 348 -1.06 -18.16 -5.44
C PHE A 348 -1.53 -19.61 -5.58
N TYR A 349 -0.56 -20.52 -5.69
CA TYR A 349 -0.81 -21.93 -5.91
C TYR A 349 -0.83 -22.68 -4.57
N ILE A 350 -1.88 -23.46 -4.33
CA ILE A 350 -2.01 -24.33 -3.16
C ILE A 350 -2.60 -25.67 -3.61
N SER A 351 -2.14 -26.78 -3.03
CA SER A 351 -2.79 -28.08 -3.26
C SER A 351 -4.27 -28.02 -2.91
N TYR A 352 -5.12 -28.41 -3.85
CA TYR A 352 -6.56 -28.34 -3.65
C TYR A 352 -7.02 -29.38 -2.60
N PRO A 353 -7.77 -28.99 -1.55
CA PRO A 353 -8.11 -29.85 -0.41
C PRO A 353 -9.27 -30.80 -0.73
N ASP A 354 -8.99 -31.83 -1.54
CA ASP A 354 -9.96 -32.88 -1.92
C ASP A 354 -9.30 -34.27 -1.95
N GLU A 355 -9.56 -35.07 -0.91
CA GLU A 355 -9.02 -36.44 -0.79
C GLU A 355 -9.71 -37.45 -1.73
N GLU A 356 -10.88 -37.12 -2.30
CA GLU A 356 -11.62 -37.99 -3.22
C GLU A 356 -11.11 -37.89 -4.68
N ARG A 357 -10.27 -36.89 -4.96
CA ARG A 357 -9.68 -36.59 -6.27
C ARG A 357 -8.19 -36.92 -6.28
N GLU A 358 -7.63 -37.13 -7.47
CA GLU A 358 -6.17 -37.09 -7.64
C GLU A 358 -5.61 -35.72 -7.18
N PRO A 359 -4.53 -35.69 -6.38
CA PRO A 359 -3.93 -34.45 -5.91
C PRO A 359 -3.62 -33.50 -7.06
N THR A 360 -4.09 -32.25 -6.96
CA THR A 360 -3.95 -31.25 -8.00
C THR A 360 -3.58 -29.90 -7.41
N LEU A 361 -2.84 -29.09 -8.17
CA LEU A 361 -2.48 -27.74 -7.79
C LEU A 361 -3.63 -26.81 -8.13
N GLY A 362 -4.24 -26.20 -7.12
CA GLY A 362 -5.29 -25.21 -7.26
C GLY A 362 -4.72 -23.80 -7.29
N LEU A 363 -5.43 -22.89 -7.96
CA LEU A 363 -5.17 -21.45 -7.92
C LEU A 363 -6.16 -20.80 -6.96
N VAL A 364 -5.66 -20.04 -6.00
CA VAL A 364 -6.47 -19.28 -5.05
C VAL A 364 -6.13 -17.81 -5.17
N SER A 365 -7.14 -16.94 -5.08
CA SER A 365 -6.97 -15.48 -5.15
C SER A 365 -7.70 -14.79 -4.01
N THR A 366 -7.22 -13.62 -3.61
CA THR A 366 -8.04 -12.64 -2.88
C THR A 366 -9.23 -12.23 -3.76
N VAL A 367 -10.41 -12.10 -3.17
CA VAL A 367 -11.66 -11.74 -3.90
C VAL A 367 -12.53 -10.69 -3.20
N SER A 368 -12.18 -10.34 -1.97
CA SER A 368 -12.83 -9.31 -1.19
C SER A 368 -11.80 -8.67 -0.27
N VAL A 369 -11.89 -7.36 -0.16
CA VAL A 369 -11.04 -6.53 0.69
C VAL A 369 -11.53 -6.52 2.13
N ASP A 370 -12.85 -6.41 2.33
CA ASP A 370 -13.49 -6.44 3.65
C ASP A 370 -14.89 -7.11 3.59
N PRO A 371 -15.07 -8.28 4.23
CA PRO A 371 -14.05 -9.04 4.94
C PRO A 371 -12.99 -9.61 3.97
N PRO A 372 -11.72 -9.75 4.40
CA PRO A 372 -10.69 -10.36 3.56
C PRO A 372 -11.04 -11.83 3.29
N MET A 373 -11.15 -12.19 2.02
CA MET A 373 -11.52 -13.55 1.61
C MET A 373 -10.59 -14.09 0.54
N LEU A 374 -10.24 -15.37 0.66
CA LEU A 374 -9.63 -16.16 -0.39
C LEU A 374 -10.66 -17.09 -0.99
N ASN A 375 -10.66 -17.18 -2.32
CA ASN A 375 -11.49 -18.12 -3.04
C ASN A 375 -10.67 -18.83 -4.11
N TRP A 376 -11.04 -20.08 -4.38
CA TRP A 376 -10.45 -20.87 -5.45
C TRP A 376 -10.90 -20.31 -6.78
N ILE A 377 -9.97 -20.14 -7.71
CA ILE A 377 -10.28 -19.91 -9.12
C ILE A 377 -10.51 -21.28 -9.76
N TYR A 378 -11.65 -21.43 -10.43
CA TYR A 378 -12.04 -22.68 -11.09
C TYR A 378 -12.80 -22.39 -12.37
N MET A 379 -12.72 -23.31 -13.33
CA MET A 379 -13.53 -23.24 -14.54
C MET A 379 -14.84 -23.99 -14.30
N ASP A 380 -15.97 -23.29 -14.45
CA ASP A 380 -17.28 -23.91 -14.38
C ASP A 380 -17.45 -24.93 -15.53
N LYS A 381 -17.63 -26.21 -15.19
CA LYS A 381 -17.81 -27.31 -16.17
C LYS A 381 -18.96 -27.14 -17.17
N ASN A 382 -19.96 -26.31 -16.85
CA ASN A 382 -21.15 -26.11 -17.69
C ASN A 382 -21.02 -24.88 -18.59
N THR A 383 -20.43 -23.79 -18.09
CA THR A 383 -20.31 -22.52 -18.83
C THR A 383 -18.94 -22.33 -19.46
N PHE A 384 -17.90 -22.98 -18.92
CA PHE A 384 -16.48 -22.77 -19.23
C PHE A 384 -15.93 -21.41 -18.76
N GLU A 385 -16.74 -20.64 -18.03
CA GLU A 385 -16.34 -19.39 -17.41
C GLU A 385 -15.36 -19.67 -16.25
N LEU A 386 -14.31 -18.87 -16.13
CA LEU A 386 -13.50 -18.82 -14.92
C LEU A 386 -14.31 -18.09 -13.84
N ARG A 387 -14.58 -18.80 -12.75
CA ARG A 387 -15.29 -18.29 -11.59
C ARG A 387 -14.41 -18.42 -10.36
N TYR A 388 -14.84 -17.79 -9.28
CA TYR A 388 -14.24 -17.96 -7.97
C TYR A 388 -15.27 -18.41 -6.94
N GLY A 389 -14.81 -19.07 -5.89
CA GLY A 389 -15.67 -19.50 -4.78
C GLY A 389 -14.94 -20.33 -3.75
N ASN A 390 -15.63 -20.62 -2.65
CA ASN A 390 -15.09 -21.49 -1.60
C ASN A 390 -14.97 -22.94 -2.10
N ARG A 391 -14.46 -23.83 -1.24
CA ARG A 391 -14.26 -25.23 -1.62
C ARG A 391 -15.58 -25.91 -2.00
N THR A 392 -16.64 -25.67 -1.23
CA THR A 392 -17.96 -26.26 -1.49
C THR A 392 -18.51 -25.87 -2.86
N GLN A 393 -18.31 -24.61 -3.28
CA GLN A 393 -18.72 -24.11 -4.59
C GLN A 393 -17.84 -24.63 -5.73
N SER A 394 -16.53 -24.81 -5.50
CA SER A 394 -15.56 -25.12 -6.56
C SER A 394 -15.37 -26.62 -6.82
N ARG A 395 -15.59 -27.48 -5.82
CA ARG A 395 -15.18 -28.91 -5.84
C ARG A 395 -15.77 -29.72 -7.00
N GLU A 396 -16.97 -29.38 -7.45
CA GLU A 396 -17.63 -30.08 -8.57
C GLU A 396 -17.18 -29.64 -9.96
N HIS A 397 -16.27 -28.66 -10.04
CA HIS A 397 -15.79 -28.03 -11.27
C HIS A 397 -14.32 -28.37 -11.56
N LEU A 398 -13.75 -27.75 -12.59
CA LEU A 398 -12.33 -27.90 -12.93
C LEU A 398 -11.51 -26.92 -12.09
N VAL A 399 -10.86 -27.43 -11.05
CA VAL A 399 -10.08 -26.65 -10.08
C VAL A 399 -8.56 -26.73 -10.32
N GLY A 400 -8.13 -27.39 -11.40
CA GLY A 400 -6.72 -27.58 -11.74
C GLY A 400 -6.45 -28.86 -12.58
N PRO A 401 -5.17 -29.22 -12.80
CA PRO A 401 -3.99 -28.53 -12.27
C PRO A 401 -3.82 -27.17 -12.92
N TRP A 402 -3.61 -26.15 -12.09
CA TRP A 402 -3.09 -24.87 -12.52
C TRP A 402 -1.57 -24.93 -12.49
N ASP A 403 -0.93 -24.38 -13.51
CA ASP A 403 0.52 -24.26 -13.58
C ASP A 403 0.88 -23.03 -14.42
N TRP A 404 2.15 -22.91 -14.81
CA TRP A 404 2.63 -21.88 -15.72
C TRP A 404 3.26 -22.47 -16.98
N THR A 405 3.37 -21.65 -18.01
CA THR A 405 4.12 -21.95 -19.23
C THR A 405 5.61 -22.15 -18.93
N GLU A 406 6.37 -22.83 -19.78
CA GLU A 406 7.79 -23.16 -19.52
C GLU A 406 8.68 -21.93 -19.28
N ASP A 407 8.36 -20.79 -19.90
CA ASP A 407 9.02 -19.49 -19.70
C ASP A 407 8.58 -18.78 -18.40
N GLN A 408 7.62 -19.38 -17.70
CA GLN A 408 7.00 -18.91 -16.47
C GLN A 408 6.34 -17.54 -16.58
N VAL A 409 5.79 -17.21 -17.75
CA VAL A 409 5.10 -15.95 -18.00
C VAL A 409 3.58 -16.15 -17.99
N GLY A 410 3.06 -17.11 -18.73
CA GLY A 410 1.64 -17.42 -18.84
C GLY A 410 1.14 -18.41 -17.79
N VAL A 411 -0.14 -18.30 -17.43
CA VAL A 411 -0.86 -19.28 -16.62
C VAL A 411 -1.39 -20.41 -17.53
N THR A 412 -1.48 -21.63 -17.01
CA THR A 412 -2.08 -22.78 -17.71
C THR A 412 -3.07 -23.50 -16.80
N VAL A 413 -4.04 -24.18 -17.42
CA VAL A 413 -4.91 -25.16 -16.77
C VAL A 413 -4.83 -26.46 -17.55
N GLN A 414 -4.57 -27.58 -16.87
CA GLN A 414 -4.34 -28.88 -17.54
C GLN A 414 -3.26 -28.81 -18.62
N ASP A 415 -2.18 -28.06 -18.35
CA ASP A 415 -1.05 -27.82 -19.27
C ASP A 415 -1.44 -27.10 -20.58
N ILE A 416 -2.58 -26.39 -20.59
CA ILE A 416 -3.08 -25.64 -21.74
C ILE A 416 -3.21 -24.16 -21.39
N GLU A 417 -2.62 -23.30 -22.22
CA GLU A 417 -2.84 -21.85 -22.22
C GLU A 417 -3.98 -21.51 -23.18
N GLY A 418 -5.22 -21.70 -22.72
CA GLY A 418 -6.41 -21.64 -23.56
C GLY A 418 -7.45 -20.66 -23.03
N PHE A 419 -7.10 -19.39 -22.82
CA PHE A 419 -8.04 -18.41 -22.27
C PHE A 419 -8.64 -17.51 -23.35
N VAL A 420 -9.92 -17.19 -23.19
CA VAL A 420 -10.63 -16.24 -24.06
C VAL A 420 -11.44 -15.27 -23.22
N ALA A 421 -11.49 -14.00 -23.63
CA ALA A 421 -12.41 -13.01 -23.12
C ALA A 421 -13.70 -13.05 -23.93
N VAL A 422 -14.84 -13.25 -23.26
CA VAL A 422 -16.17 -13.25 -23.88
C VAL A 422 -16.93 -12.01 -23.41
N GLU A 423 -17.43 -11.22 -24.35
CA GLU A 423 -18.28 -10.07 -24.05
C GLU A 423 -19.68 -10.54 -23.66
N GLU A 424 -20.00 -10.43 -22.36
CA GLU A 424 -21.31 -10.83 -21.80
C GLU A 424 -22.36 -9.74 -22.03
N GLU A 425 -21.95 -8.49 -21.81
CA GLU A 425 -22.73 -7.27 -22.03
C GLU A 425 -21.82 -6.21 -22.68
N GLU A 426 -22.39 -5.15 -23.23
CA GLU A 426 -21.60 -4.11 -23.91
C GLU A 426 -20.53 -3.52 -22.97
N GLY A 427 -19.25 -3.79 -23.27
CA GLY A 427 -18.11 -3.37 -22.46
C GLY A 427 -17.81 -4.23 -21.22
N VAL A 428 -18.60 -5.27 -20.94
CA VAL A 428 -18.39 -6.19 -19.81
C VAL A 428 -17.90 -7.53 -20.33
N TRP A 429 -16.67 -7.88 -19.96
CA TRP A 429 -15.99 -9.09 -20.40
C TRP A 429 -15.79 -10.06 -19.24
N ALA A 430 -15.91 -11.35 -19.53
CA ALA A 430 -15.58 -12.42 -18.59
C ALA A 430 -14.54 -13.36 -19.22
N VAL A 431 -13.69 -13.94 -18.39
CA VAL A 431 -12.65 -14.88 -18.83
C VAL A 431 -13.25 -16.28 -18.87
N TYR A 432 -13.00 -16.99 -19.96
CA TYR A 432 -13.40 -18.37 -20.16
C TYR A 432 -12.19 -19.22 -20.54
N PHE A 433 -12.29 -20.53 -20.30
CA PHE A 433 -11.30 -21.51 -20.72
C PHE A 433 -11.79 -22.27 -21.95
N ASP A 434 -11.07 -22.11 -23.05
CA ASP A 434 -11.24 -22.84 -24.29
C ASP A 434 -10.28 -24.02 -24.38
N ALA A 435 -10.71 -25.15 -23.82
CA ALA A 435 -9.96 -26.41 -23.88
C ALA A 435 -9.77 -26.95 -25.32
N ARG A 436 -10.44 -26.39 -26.34
CA ARG A 436 -10.41 -26.89 -27.72
C ARG A 436 -9.66 -25.99 -28.70
N GLY A 437 -9.34 -24.76 -28.30
CA GLY A 437 -8.74 -23.76 -29.19
C GLY A 437 -9.64 -23.40 -30.38
N ASP A 438 -10.96 -23.43 -30.19
CA ASP A 438 -11.94 -23.07 -31.22
C ASP A 438 -12.69 -21.77 -30.94
N GLU A 439 -12.19 -20.94 -30.03
CA GLU A 439 -12.80 -19.69 -29.54
C GLU A 439 -14.21 -19.92 -28.97
N LEU A 440 -14.43 -21.08 -28.34
CA LEU A 440 -15.73 -21.54 -27.84
C LEU A 440 -16.83 -21.54 -28.91
N LYS A 441 -16.49 -21.66 -30.21
CA LYS A 441 -17.43 -21.63 -31.34
C LYS A 441 -18.56 -22.64 -31.17
N TRP A 442 -18.24 -23.83 -30.68
CA TRP A 442 -19.22 -24.89 -30.43
C TRP A 442 -20.27 -24.53 -29.36
N ARG A 443 -19.97 -23.57 -28.47
CA ARG A 443 -20.80 -23.21 -27.31
C ARG A 443 -21.47 -21.85 -27.47
N VAL A 444 -20.70 -20.81 -27.81
CA VAL A 444 -21.16 -19.41 -27.91
C VAL A 444 -21.80 -19.12 -29.28
N GLY A 445 -21.55 -19.98 -30.29
CA GLY A 445 -22.30 -20.01 -31.54
C GLY A 445 -22.26 -18.72 -32.37
N GLY A 446 -21.21 -17.91 -32.19
CA GLY A 446 -21.00 -16.64 -32.93
C GLY A 446 -21.90 -15.48 -32.51
N LYS A 447 -22.63 -15.57 -31.38
CA LYS A 447 -23.53 -14.50 -30.92
C LYS A 447 -22.86 -13.44 -30.04
N LYS A 448 -21.77 -13.79 -29.35
CA LYS A 448 -21.00 -12.89 -28.50
C LYS A 448 -19.64 -12.64 -29.13
N LYS A 449 -19.02 -11.50 -28.81
CA LYS A 449 -17.62 -11.25 -29.18
C LYS A 449 -16.74 -12.12 -28.29
N VAL A 450 -15.78 -12.78 -28.91
CA VAL A 450 -14.78 -13.62 -28.24
C VAL A 450 -13.41 -13.16 -28.73
N VAL A 451 -12.48 -12.96 -27.79
CA VAL A 451 -11.11 -12.54 -28.06
C VAL A 451 -10.18 -13.49 -27.32
N GLU A 452 -9.20 -14.05 -28.00
CA GLU A 452 -8.16 -14.85 -27.37
C GLU A 452 -7.28 -13.94 -26.48
N ILE A 453 -6.97 -14.39 -25.27
CA ILE A 453 -6.19 -13.65 -24.30
C ILE A 453 -5.16 -14.54 -23.60
N SER A 454 -4.04 -13.97 -23.19
CA SER A 454 -3.10 -14.59 -22.25
C SER A 454 -3.39 -14.11 -20.84
N LEU A 455 -3.18 -14.97 -19.85
CA LEU A 455 -3.15 -14.58 -18.44
C LEU A 455 -1.68 -14.60 -18.01
N GLU A 456 -1.06 -13.43 -17.93
CA GLU A 456 0.35 -13.30 -17.57
C GLU A 456 0.52 -13.08 -16.07
N ARG A 457 1.44 -13.81 -15.44
CA ARG A 457 1.77 -13.63 -14.03
C ARG A 457 2.87 -12.59 -13.87
N ARG A 458 2.75 -11.77 -12.83
CA ARG A 458 3.83 -10.93 -12.33
C ARG A 458 4.19 -11.37 -10.91
N LEU A 459 5.42 -11.86 -10.72
CA LEU A 459 5.88 -12.24 -9.39
C LEU A 459 5.98 -10.99 -8.51
N LEU A 460 5.38 -11.07 -7.33
CA LEU A 460 5.59 -10.09 -6.26
C LEU A 460 6.92 -10.44 -5.59
N ASN A 461 7.92 -9.55 -5.67
CA ASN A 461 9.24 -9.79 -5.10
C ASN A 461 9.11 -10.02 -3.58
N PRO A 462 9.61 -11.15 -3.03
CA PRO A 462 9.69 -11.33 -1.59
C PRO A 462 10.59 -10.24 -1.02
N LYS A 463 10.18 -9.58 0.07
CA LYS A 463 11.08 -8.71 0.84
C LYS A 463 12.26 -9.58 1.30
N GLU A 464 13.48 -9.26 0.88
CA GLU A 464 14.70 -9.98 1.30
C GLU A 464 14.81 -9.94 2.83
N GLU A 465 14.56 -11.06 3.50
CA GLU A 465 14.98 -11.27 4.88
C GLU A 465 16.50 -11.33 4.89
N LYS A 466 17.15 -10.21 5.24
CA LYS A 466 18.59 -10.20 5.51
C LYS A 466 18.89 -11.22 6.62
N GLN A 467 19.48 -12.36 6.24
CA GLN A 467 20.11 -13.27 7.18
C GLN A 467 21.22 -12.50 7.90
N GLY A 468 21.11 -12.42 9.23
CA GLY A 468 22.20 -11.94 10.06
C GLY A 468 23.36 -12.92 9.98
N GLU A 469 24.42 -12.54 9.29
CA GLU A 469 25.75 -13.10 9.53
C GLU A 469 26.22 -12.62 10.92
N GLU A 470 26.16 -13.51 11.91
CA GLU A 470 26.97 -13.40 13.11
C GLU A 470 28.28 -14.19 12.90
N GLY A 471 29.40 -13.48 13.07
CA GLY A 471 30.60 -13.98 13.78
C GLY A 471 31.59 -14.85 13.02
#